data_AF-A0A1M6I1F4-F1
#
_entry.id   AF-A0A1M6I1F4-F1
#
_cell.length_a   1.000
_cell.length_b   1.000
_cell.length_c   1.000
_cell.angle_alpha   90.00
_cell.angle_beta   90.00
_cell.angle_gamma   90.00
#
_symmetry.space_group_name_H-M   'P 1'
#
loop_
_entity.id
_entity.type
_entity.pdbx_description
1 polymer ?
#
loop_
_entity_poly.entity_id
_entity_poly.type
_entity_poly.pdbx_seq_one_letter_code
_entity_poly.pdbx_strand_id
1 'polypeptide(L)'
;MTIEELKSNLKWWESKRWIYNVLVGISGVIAIFNALAEIPYQWGLEDTLGIIIWGIGANIFYSLGTLFELFEWYYLNNKIGIKNFRLFFFISGTFVSSIYTFWCVIVYFNDYV
;
A
#
# COMPACT_ATOMS: atom_id res chain seq x y z
N MET A 1 -23.70 12.57 -4.18
CA MET A 1 -23.17 11.49 -5.05
C MET A 1 -24.23 10.40 -5.18
N THR A 2 -24.53 9.95 -6.40
CA THR A 2 -25.47 8.85 -6.68
C THR A 2 -24.81 7.49 -6.45
N ILE A 3 -25.61 6.41 -6.41
CA ILE A 3 -25.08 5.03 -6.29
C ILE A 3 -24.21 4.66 -7.49
N GLU A 4 -24.55 5.13 -8.69
CA GLU A 4 -23.78 4.87 -9.91
C GLU A 4 -22.40 5.55 -9.85
N GLU A 5 -22.36 6.79 -9.36
CA GLU A 5 -21.11 7.50 -9.13
C GLU A 5 -20.25 6.81 -8.08
N LEU A 6 -20.85 6.31 -6.98
CA LEU A 6 -20.13 5.54 -5.98
C LEU A 6 -19.52 4.27 -6.60
N LYS A 7 -20.27 3.50 -7.38
CA LYS A 7 -19.76 2.31 -8.09
C LYS A 7 -18.60 2.66 -9.03
N SER A 8 -18.69 3.79 -9.73
CA SER A 8 -17.60 4.28 -10.58
C SER A 8 -16.35 4.61 -9.76
N ASN A 9 -16.52 5.22 -8.59
CA ASN A 9 -15.42 5.52 -7.69
C ASN A 9 -14.76 4.27 -7.12
N LEU A 10 -15.54 3.26 -6.72
CA LEU A 10 -15.01 1.96 -6.28
C LEU A 10 -14.18 1.30 -7.39
N LYS A 11 -14.70 1.30 -8.64
CA LYS A 11 -13.97 0.77 -9.80
C LYS A 11 -12.65 1.53 -10.05
N TRP A 12 -12.62 2.83 -9.79
CA TRP A 12 -11.40 3.61 -9.93
C TRP A 12 -10.31 3.11 -8.99
N TRP A 13 -10.60 2.93 -7.70
CA TRP A 13 -9.64 2.40 -6.73
C TRP A 13 -9.18 0.99 -7.10
N GLU A 14 -10.10 0.11 -7.49
CA GLU A 14 -9.72 -1.25 -7.90
C GLU A 14 -8.84 -1.25 -9.16
N SER A 15 -9.09 -0.34 -10.11
CA SER A 15 -8.26 -0.23 -11.33
C SER A 15 -6.81 0.21 -11.06
N LYS A 16 -6.54 0.81 -9.89
CA LYS A 16 -5.21 1.30 -9.50
C LYS A 16 -4.49 0.38 -8.51
N ARG A 17 -5.18 -0.65 -7.98
CA ARG A 17 -4.62 -1.58 -6.99
C ARG A 17 -3.37 -2.28 -7.48
N TRP A 18 -3.34 -2.69 -8.75
CA TRP A 18 -2.17 -3.33 -9.33
C TRP A 18 -0.96 -2.39 -9.42
N ILE A 19 -1.17 -1.11 -9.75
CA ILE A 19 -0.09 -0.10 -9.81
C ILE A 19 0.52 0.07 -8.42
N TYR A 20 -0.33 0.21 -7.40
CA TYR A 20 0.11 0.26 -6.00
C TYR A 20 0.94 -0.97 -5.63
N ASN A 21 0.40 -2.17 -5.88
CA ASN A 21 1.08 -3.43 -5.53
C ASN A 21 2.42 -3.59 -6.25
N VAL A 22 2.51 -3.20 -7.53
CA VAL A 22 3.76 -3.24 -8.30
C VAL A 22 4.79 -2.27 -7.72
N LEU A 23 4.40 -1.02 -7.43
CA LEU A 23 5.34 -0.02 -6.90
C LEU A 23 5.83 -0.35 -5.49
N VAL A 24 4.92 -0.82 -4.63
CA VAL A 24 5.28 -1.28 -3.28
C VAL A 24 6.13 -2.55 -3.34
N GLY A 25 5.77 -3.50 -4.20
CA GLY A 25 6.50 -4.74 -4.41
C GLY A 25 7.92 -4.52 -4.94
N ILE A 26 8.10 -3.66 -5.95
CA ILE A 26 9.42 -3.28 -6.46
C ILE A 26 10.26 -2.64 -5.36
N SER A 27 9.67 -1.75 -4.55
CA SER A 27 10.37 -1.13 -3.41
C SER A 27 10.90 -2.18 -2.43
N GLY A 28 10.08 -3.18 -2.08
CA GLY A 28 10.48 -4.29 -1.23
C GLY A 28 11.58 -5.17 -1.85
N VAL A 29 11.44 -5.51 -3.14
CA VAL A 29 12.44 -6.32 -3.85
C VAL A 29 13.80 -5.62 -3.90
N ILE A 30 13.83 -4.32 -4.21
CA ILE A 30 15.08 -3.54 -4.23
C ILE A 30 15.71 -3.50 -2.84
N ALA A 31 14.92 -3.27 -1.79
CA ALA A 31 15.43 -3.23 -0.42
C ALA A 31 16.03 -4.58 0.01
N ILE A 32 15.33 -5.69 -0.28
CA ILE A 32 15.79 -7.03 0.08
C ILE A 32 17.06 -7.37 -0.70
N PHE A 33 17.11 -7.05 -2.00
CA PHE A 33 18.29 -7.29 -2.82
C PHE A 33 19.52 -6.56 -2.28
N ASN A 34 19.37 -5.28 -1.91
CA ASN A 34 20.46 -4.51 -1.32
C ASN A 34 20.92 -5.10 0.02
N ALA A 35 20.00 -5.47 0.91
CA ALA A 35 20.34 -6.04 2.21
C ALA A 35 21.06 -7.40 2.09
N LEU A 36 20.59 -8.29 1.22
CA LEU A 36 21.20 -9.60 1.00
C LEU A 36 22.55 -9.52 0.27
N ALA A 37 22.84 -8.43 -0.43
CA ALA A 37 24.16 -8.21 -1.04
C ALA A 37 25.24 -7.87 -0.01
N GLU A 38 24.85 -7.36 1.17
CA GLU A 38 25.78 -6.89 2.20
C GLU A 38 25.99 -7.92 3.33
N ILE A 39 25.04 -8.84 3.53
CA ILE A 39 25.00 -9.73 4.70
C ILE A 39 24.93 -11.20 4.27
N PRO A 40 25.76 -12.10 4.84
CA PRO A 40 25.61 -13.55 4.65
C PRO A 40 24.38 -14.05 5.41
N TYR A 41 23.20 -13.85 4.84
CA TYR A 41 21.91 -14.20 5.43
C TYR A 41 21.34 -15.50 4.83
N GLN A 42 20.78 -16.37 5.68
CA GLN A 42 20.06 -17.57 5.24
C GLN A 42 18.56 -17.34 5.31
N TRP A 43 17.90 -17.43 4.15
CA TRP A 43 16.47 -17.23 4.03
C TRP A 43 15.66 -18.36 4.69
N GLY A 44 14.80 -17.99 5.63
CA GLY A 44 13.93 -18.88 6.38
C GLY A 44 12.47 -18.86 5.94
N LEU A 45 11.66 -19.68 6.61
CA LEU A 45 10.21 -19.70 6.41
C LEU A 45 9.56 -18.44 7.00
N GLU A 46 10.09 -17.94 8.13
CA GLU A 46 9.65 -16.71 8.78
C GLU A 46 9.72 -15.49 7.85
N ASP A 47 10.77 -15.35 7.04
CA ASP A 47 10.93 -14.26 6.07
C ASP A 47 9.79 -14.25 5.05
N THR A 48 9.50 -15.44 4.53
CA THR A 48 8.44 -15.65 3.53
C THR A 48 7.07 -15.32 4.13
N LEU A 49 6.79 -15.76 5.35
CA LEU A 49 5.56 -15.42 6.06
C LEU A 49 5.48 -13.92 6.33
N GLY A 50 6.59 -13.28 6.72
CA GLY A 50 6.68 -11.84 6.94
C GLY A 50 6.28 -11.04 5.70
N ILE A 51 6.78 -11.43 4.53
CA ILE A 51 6.43 -10.78 3.25
C ILE A 51 4.96 -10.98 2.89
N ILE A 52 4.40 -12.17 3.11
CA ILE A 52 2.98 -12.44 2.83
C ILE A 52 2.10 -11.59 3.74
N ILE A 53 2.39 -11.58 5.05
CA ILE A 53 1.67 -10.76 6.04
C ILE A 53 1.76 -9.28 5.66
N TRP A 54 2.95 -8.82 5.26
CA TRP A 54 3.17 -7.45 4.78
C TRP A 54 2.32 -7.14 3.55
N GLY A 55 2.30 -8.02 2.55
CA GLY A 55 1.50 -7.85 1.34
C GLY A 55 -0.01 -7.75 1.61
N ILE A 56 -0.52 -8.54 2.56
CA ILE A 56 -1.91 -8.45 3.03
C ILE A 56 -2.14 -7.11 3.71
N GLY A 57 -1.29 -6.72 4.67
CA GLY A 57 -1.39 -5.45 5.38
C GLY A 57 -1.38 -4.25 4.42
N ALA A 58 -0.45 -4.22 3.47
CA ALA A 58 -0.35 -3.17 2.47
C ALA A 58 -1.63 -3.04 1.62
N ASN A 59 -2.29 -4.15 1.29
CA ASN A 59 -3.55 -4.14 0.55
C ASN A 59 -4.76 -3.69 1.41
N ILE A 60 -4.73 -3.96 2.71
CA ILE A 60 -5.72 -3.43 3.67
C ILE A 60 -5.58 -1.91 3.75
N PHE A 61 -4.36 -1.40 3.94
CA PHE A 61 -4.08 0.04 3.97
C PHE A 61 -4.48 0.74 2.67
N TYR A 62 -4.19 0.13 1.51
CA TYR A 62 -4.67 0.65 0.23
C TYR A 62 -6.19 0.83 0.19
N SER A 63 -6.93 -0.12 0.77
CA SER A 63 -8.39 -0.12 0.78
C SER A 63 -8.98 0.98 1.66
N LEU A 64 -8.18 1.67 2.49
CA LEU A 64 -8.63 2.84 3.25
C LEU A 64 -9.08 4.00 2.34
N GLY A 65 -8.46 4.17 1.17
CA GLY A 65 -8.90 5.20 0.22
C GLY A 65 -10.36 5.01 -0.22
N THR A 66 -10.71 3.77 -0.56
CA THR A 66 -12.08 3.35 -0.87
C THR A 66 -13.02 3.54 0.32
N LEU A 67 -12.59 3.15 1.52
CA LEU A 67 -13.39 3.27 2.73
C LEU A 67 -13.66 4.73 3.11
N PHE A 68 -12.71 5.64 2.91
CA PHE A 68 -12.92 7.06 3.18
C PHE A 68 -13.98 7.68 2.29
N GLU A 69 -14.03 7.32 1.01
CA GLU A 69 -15.11 7.78 0.14
C GLU A 69 -16.47 7.19 0.51
N LEU A 70 -16.51 5.92 0.91
CA LEU A 70 -17.75 5.30 1.39
C LEU A 70 -18.23 5.97 2.68
N PHE A 71 -17.30 6.25 3.60
CA PHE A 71 -17.57 6.95 4.86
C PHE A 71 -18.10 8.36 4.59
N GLU A 72 -17.46 9.11 3.68
CA GLU A 72 -17.90 10.46 3.33
C GLU A 72 -19.30 10.45 2.70
N TRP A 73 -19.55 9.49 1.80
CA TRP A 73 -20.83 9.35 1.14
C TRP A 73 -21.94 9.08 2.16
N TYR A 74 -21.72 8.12 3.07
CA TYR A 74 -22.73 7.64 4.01
C TYR A 74 -22.95 8.60 5.19
N TYR A 75 -21.88 9.11 5.81
CA TYR A 75 -21.98 9.89 7.05
C TYR A 75 -21.94 11.40 6.82
N LEU A 76 -21.22 11.87 5.78
CA LEU A 76 -20.95 13.30 5.60
C LEU A 76 -21.71 13.91 4.43
N ASN A 77 -22.54 13.11 3.73
CA ASN A 77 -23.29 13.54 2.55
C ASN A 77 -22.42 14.22 1.48
N ASN A 78 -21.15 13.82 1.36
CA ASN A 78 -20.17 14.37 0.40
C ASN A 78 -19.80 15.85 0.58
N LYS A 79 -19.87 16.39 1.82
CA LYS A 79 -19.55 17.80 2.10
C LYS A 79 -18.06 18.17 1.93
N ILE A 80 -17.14 17.21 2.01
CA ILE A 80 -15.69 17.45 1.96
C ILE A 80 -15.17 17.37 0.52
N GLY A 81 -15.76 16.50 -0.30
CA GLY A 81 -15.35 16.21 -1.66
C GLY A 81 -14.07 15.37 -1.76
N ILE A 82 -13.90 14.32 -0.93
CA ILE A 82 -12.73 13.41 -0.95
C ILE A 82 -12.48 12.84 -2.34
N LYS A 83 -13.56 12.60 -3.09
CA LYS A 83 -13.56 12.21 -4.51
C LYS A 83 -12.59 13.06 -5.37
N ASN A 84 -12.49 14.36 -5.09
CA ASN A 84 -11.65 15.28 -5.87
C ASN A 84 -10.16 15.14 -5.57
N PHE A 85 -9.81 14.55 -4.43
CA PHE A 85 -8.44 14.36 -3.96
C PHE A 85 -7.94 12.91 -4.11
N ARG A 86 -8.73 12.03 -4.75
CA ARG A 86 -8.39 10.61 -4.98
C ARG A 86 -6.98 10.38 -5.51
N LEU A 87 -6.60 11.14 -6.54
CA LEU A 87 -5.28 11.00 -7.14
C LEU A 87 -4.18 11.39 -6.14
N PHE A 88 -4.39 12.43 -5.36
CA PHE A 88 -3.46 12.84 -4.31
C PHE A 88 -3.31 11.76 -3.24
N PHE A 89 -4.41 11.19 -2.74
CA PHE A 89 -4.37 10.09 -1.78
C PHE A 89 -3.71 8.84 -2.33
N PHE A 90 -3.97 8.50 -3.60
CA PHE A 90 -3.33 7.39 -4.27
C PHE A 90 -1.81 7.60 -4.40
N ILE A 91 -1.37 8.75 -4.90
CA ILE A 91 0.07 9.04 -5.08
C ILE A 91 0.78 9.09 -3.73
N SER A 92 0.27 9.88 -2.79
CA SER A 92 0.89 10.03 -1.46
C SER A 92 0.89 8.71 -0.68
N GLY A 93 -0.24 7.98 -0.68
CA GLY A 93 -0.33 6.67 -0.04
C GLY A 93 0.62 5.65 -0.66
N THR A 94 0.73 5.60 -2.00
CA THR A 94 1.68 4.72 -2.68
C THR A 94 3.12 5.07 -2.32
N PHE A 95 3.47 6.36 -2.38
CA PHE A 95 4.80 6.84 -2.05
C PHE A 95 5.20 6.51 -0.61
N VAL A 96 4.30 6.79 0.36
CA VAL A 96 4.52 6.47 1.77
C VAL A 96 4.64 4.96 1.97
N SER A 97 3.76 4.16 1.37
CA SER A 97 3.85 2.68 1.46
C SER A 97 5.14 2.13 0.87
N SER A 98 5.62 2.68 -0.25
CA SER A 98 6.90 2.26 -0.86
C SER A 98 8.08 2.59 0.06
N ILE A 99 8.16 3.82 0.59
CA ILE A 99 9.21 4.23 1.54
C ILE A 99 9.16 3.37 2.80
N TYR A 100 7.98 3.19 3.35
CA TYR A 100 7.81 2.42 4.58
C TYR A 100 8.18 0.95 4.38
N THR A 101 7.81 0.36 3.24
CA THR A 101 8.24 -0.99 2.86
C THR A 101 9.76 -1.10 2.79
N PHE A 102 10.41 -0.13 2.13
CA PHE A 102 11.87 -0.09 2.02
C PHE A 102 12.53 0.03 3.41
N TRP A 103 12.02 0.92 4.25
CA TRP A 103 12.49 1.12 5.62
C TRP A 103 12.33 -0.13 6.49
N CYS A 104 11.18 -0.81 6.42
CA CYS A 104 10.94 -2.05 7.18
C CYS A 104 11.96 -3.14 6.85
N VAL A 105 12.34 -3.27 5.57
CA VAL A 105 13.36 -4.25 5.17
C VAL A 105 14.73 -3.88 5.74
N ILE A 106 15.14 -2.62 5.65
CA ILE A 106 16.41 -2.18 6.23
C ILE A 106 16.45 -2.45 7.74
N VAL A 107 15.40 -2.09 8.46
CA VAL A 107 15.32 -2.34 9.92
C VAL A 107 15.39 -3.84 10.21
N TYR A 108 14.66 -4.66 9.45
CA TYR A 108 14.67 -6.11 9.63
C TYR A 108 16.08 -6.71 9.47
N PHE A 109 16.82 -6.30 8.44
CA PHE A 109 18.15 -6.84 8.19
C PHE A 109 19.28 -6.20 9.03
N ASN A 110 19.09 -4.98 9.53
CA ASN A 110 20.03 -4.37 10.48
C ASN A 110 20.17 -5.17 11.78
N ASP A 111 19.13 -5.91 12.19
CA ASP A 111 19.20 -6.77 13.37
C ASP A 111 20.13 -7.99 13.18
N TYR A 112 20.59 -8.25 11.95
CA TYR A 112 21.47 -9.38 11.59
C TYR A 112 22.91 -8.96 11.22
N VAL A 113 23.24 -7.67 11.30
CA VAL A 113 24.62 -7.12 11.15
C VAL A 113 25.31 -7.07 12.51
#